data_AF-A0A060PN03-F1
#
_entry.id   AF-A0A060PN03-F1
#
_cell.length_a   1.000
_cell.length_b   1.000
_cell.length_c   1.000
_cell.angle_alpha   90.00
_cell.angle_beta   90.00
_cell.angle_gamma   90.00
#
_symmetry.space_group_name_H-M   'P 1'
#
loop_
_entity.id
_entity.type
_entity.pdbx_description
1 polymer ?
#
loop_
_entity_poly.entity_id
_entity_poly.type
_entity_poly.pdbx_seq_one_letter_code
_entity_poly.pdbx_strand_id
1 'polypeptide(L)'
;IGNGMYGATIELVNARLTAYGLVPKPAADRYRSATASLDDALVERRRIWFGGAPVDCPVWERERLPERAHLTGPAIVEEFGATTVLPPGWIGEIDEHGSLRLEREAAADRSDPPDADLALEGTELAITGDEDGTIHAVAD
;
A
#
# COMPACT_ATOMS: atom_id res chain seq x y z
N ILE A 1 12.69 61.48 14.71
CA ILE A 1 11.31 62.01 14.62
C ILE A 1 10.43 60.84 14.20
N GLY A 2 9.60 60.33 15.10
CA GLY A 2 8.69 59.22 14.83
C GLY A 2 7.44 59.69 14.11
N ASN A 3 6.81 58.82 13.33
CA ASN A 3 5.47 59.06 12.82
C ASN A 3 4.64 57.77 12.95
N GLY A 4 3.87 57.70 14.04
CA GLY A 4 2.84 56.70 14.20
C GLY A 4 1.60 57.14 13.43
N MET A 5 1.14 56.34 12.47
CA MET A 5 -0.22 56.46 11.97
C MET A 5 -1.18 55.90 13.03
N TYR A 6 -1.56 56.75 13.98
CA TYR A 6 -2.73 56.53 14.81
C TYR A 6 -3.95 57.09 14.08
N GLY A 7 -4.88 56.22 13.64
CA GLY A 7 -6.16 56.62 13.03
C GLY A 7 -6.48 56.06 11.64
N ALA A 8 -5.65 55.21 11.06
CA ALA A 8 -6.00 54.52 9.81
C ALA A 8 -7.08 53.44 10.05
N THR A 9 -8.05 53.34 9.15
CA THR A 9 -9.12 52.33 9.20
C THR A 9 -8.52 50.93 9.06
N ILE A 10 -8.70 50.08 10.08
CA ILE A 10 -8.24 48.69 10.05
C ILE A 10 -9.28 47.83 9.30
N GLU A 11 -8.84 47.08 8.29
CA GLU A 11 -9.66 46.09 7.59
C GLU A 11 -9.19 44.67 7.93
N LEU A 12 -10.07 43.88 8.54
CA LEU A 12 -9.79 42.50 8.89
C LEU A 12 -10.15 41.60 7.70
N VAL A 13 -9.18 41.27 6.86
CA VAL A 13 -9.42 40.50 5.62
C VAL A 13 -9.64 39.01 5.84
N ASN A 14 -9.00 38.40 6.85
CA ASN A 14 -9.18 36.98 7.18
C ASN A 14 -8.92 36.74 8.67
N ALA A 15 -9.83 35.99 9.31
CA ALA A 15 -9.64 35.46 10.65
C ALA A 15 -9.67 33.93 10.57
N ARG A 16 -8.55 33.28 10.90
CA ARG A 16 -8.48 31.82 10.98
C ARG A 16 -8.49 31.40 12.45
N LEU A 17 -9.55 30.71 12.85
CA LEU A 17 -9.65 30.06 14.15
C LEU A 17 -9.28 28.59 14.00
N THR A 18 -8.47 28.07 14.91
CA THR A 18 -8.23 26.62 15.04
C THR A 18 -8.51 26.24 16.49
N ALA A 19 -9.43 25.31 16.67
CA ALA A 19 -9.79 24.78 17.97
C ALA A 19 -9.39 23.30 18.03
N TYR A 20 -8.76 22.89 19.13
CA TYR A 20 -8.36 21.50 19.37
C TYR A 20 -9.18 20.95 20.53
N GLY A 21 -9.89 19.84 20.29
CA GLY A 21 -10.52 19.04 21.34
C GLY A 21 -9.63 17.88 21.74
N LEU A 22 -9.57 17.55 23.03
CA LEU A 22 -8.89 16.34 23.49
C LEU A 22 -9.77 15.13 23.14
N VAL A 23 -9.39 14.40 22.09
CA VAL A 23 -9.99 13.11 21.73
C VAL A 23 -9.13 12.02 22.35
N PRO A 24 -9.71 10.97 22.98
CA PRO A 24 -8.93 9.83 23.43
C PRO A 24 -8.18 9.23 22.23
N LYS A 25 -6.85 9.19 22.33
CA LYS A 25 -6.00 8.60 21.31
C LYS A 25 -6.32 7.10 21.24
N PRO A 26 -6.65 6.55 20.05
CA PRO A 26 -6.81 5.11 19.88
C PRO A 26 -5.56 4.38 20.39
N ALA A 27 -5.74 3.31 21.15
CA ALA A 27 -4.64 2.45 21.54
C ALA A 27 -4.06 1.80 20.28
N ALA A 28 -2.74 1.83 20.14
CA ALA A 28 -2.04 1.10 19.09
C ALA A 28 -1.89 -0.36 19.56
N ASP A 29 -2.95 -1.14 19.41
CA ASP A 29 -2.89 -2.56 19.73
C ASP A 29 -1.97 -3.27 18.73
N ARG A 30 -1.22 -4.26 19.23
CA ARG A 30 -0.41 -5.12 18.39
C ARG A 30 -1.29 -5.99 17.52
N TYR A 31 -0.91 -6.15 16.26
CA TYR A 31 -1.57 -7.08 15.37
C TYR A 31 -1.42 -8.51 15.89
N ARG A 32 -2.50 -9.29 15.79
CA ARG A 32 -2.52 -10.70 16.12
C ARG A 32 -3.18 -11.45 14.99
N SER A 33 -2.48 -12.46 14.48
CA SER A 33 -3.03 -13.34 13.45
C SER A 33 -3.76 -14.52 14.08
N ALA A 34 -4.76 -15.03 13.36
CA ALA A 34 -5.40 -16.31 13.67
C ALA A 34 -4.57 -17.52 13.17
N THR A 35 -3.57 -17.29 12.32
CA THR A 35 -2.74 -18.36 11.75
C THR A 35 -1.28 -18.28 12.20
N ALA A 36 -0.57 -19.40 12.08
CA ALA A 36 0.83 -19.50 12.45
C ALA A 36 1.79 -19.55 11.26
N SER A 37 1.28 -19.77 10.03
CA SER A 37 2.10 -19.93 8.83
C SER A 37 1.44 -19.34 7.58
N LEU A 38 2.24 -19.10 6.54
CA LEU A 38 1.73 -18.63 5.23
C LEU A 38 0.90 -19.70 4.52
N ASP A 39 1.19 -20.98 4.76
CA ASP A 39 0.40 -22.08 4.21
C ASP A 39 -1.00 -22.10 4.82
N ASP A 40 -1.11 -21.85 6.13
CA ASP A 40 -2.41 -21.74 6.81
C ASP A 40 -3.19 -20.49 6.39
N ALA A 41 -2.49 -19.44 5.94
CA ALA A 41 -3.08 -18.20 5.44
C ALA A 41 -3.49 -18.31 3.96
N LEU A 42 -3.05 -19.34 3.24
CA LEU A 42 -3.33 -19.52 1.82
C LEU A 42 -4.82 -19.71 1.60
N VAL A 43 -5.39 -18.87 0.74
CA VAL A 43 -6.78 -18.97 0.31
C VAL A 43 -6.86 -19.84 -0.95
N GLU A 44 -6.10 -19.46 -1.96
CA GLU A 44 -6.05 -20.14 -3.24
C GLU A 44 -4.78 -19.78 -4.02
N ARG A 45 -4.67 -20.30 -5.24
CA ARG A 45 -3.68 -19.85 -6.22
C ARG A 45 -4.41 -19.36 -7.46
N ARG A 46 -4.03 -18.19 -7.96
CA ARG A 46 -4.68 -17.53 -9.10
C ARG A 46 -3.63 -17.19 -10.16
N ARG A 47 -3.95 -17.44 -11.43
CA ARG A 47 -3.08 -17.12 -12.56
C ARG A 47 -3.18 -15.64 -12.90
N ILE A 48 -2.07 -14.91 -12.80
CA ILE A 48 -1.95 -13.49 -13.12
C ILE A 48 -0.93 -13.27 -14.22
N TRP A 49 -1.19 -12.34 -15.11
CA TRP A 49 -0.26 -11.98 -16.17
C TRP A 49 0.75 -10.92 -15.70
N PHE A 50 2.03 -11.24 -15.76
CA PHE A 50 3.14 -10.29 -15.58
C PHE A 50 4.01 -10.30 -16.84
N GLY A 51 4.32 -9.13 -17.40
CA GLY A 51 5.24 -9.01 -18.55
C GLY A 51 4.85 -9.87 -19.77
N GLY A 52 3.56 -10.09 -20.01
CA GLY A 52 3.06 -10.89 -21.12
C GLY A 52 3.14 -12.42 -20.91
N ALA A 53 3.39 -12.90 -19.69
CA ALA A 53 3.33 -14.31 -19.35
C ALA A 53 2.40 -14.57 -18.15
N PRO A 54 1.60 -15.65 -18.16
CA PRO A 54 0.82 -16.04 -16.99
C PRO A 54 1.72 -16.67 -15.92
N VAL A 55 1.55 -16.23 -14.68
CA VAL A 55 2.26 -16.72 -13.48
C VAL A 55 1.25 -17.16 -12.44
N ASP A 56 1.46 -18.33 -11.86
CA ASP A 56 0.60 -18.88 -10.82
C ASP A 56 0.97 -18.31 -9.44
N CYS A 57 0.10 -17.48 -8.89
CA CYS A 57 0.39 -16.66 -7.70
C CYS A 57 -0.41 -17.14 -6.49
N PRO A 58 0.20 -17.26 -5.29
CA PRO A 58 -0.56 -17.48 -4.07
C PRO A 58 -1.42 -16.26 -3.76
N VAL A 59 -2.63 -16.51 -3.27
CA VAL A 59 -3.56 -15.50 -2.77
C VAL A 59 -3.72 -15.71 -1.27
N TRP A 60 -3.37 -14.68 -0.50
CA TRP A 60 -3.53 -14.66 0.94
C TRP A 60 -4.57 -13.63 1.35
N GLU A 61 -5.35 -13.95 2.37
CA GLU A 61 -6.19 -12.95 3.04
C GLU A 61 -5.36 -12.24 4.10
N ARG A 62 -5.33 -10.91 4.07
CA ARG A 62 -4.49 -10.07 4.93
C ARG A 62 -4.73 -10.33 6.41
N GLU A 63 -5.98 -10.51 6.81
CA GLU A 63 -6.36 -10.78 8.21
C GLU A 63 -5.81 -12.12 8.72
N ARG A 64 -5.50 -13.05 7.81
CA ARG A 64 -4.98 -14.37 8.12
C ARG A 64 -3.46 -14.44 8.04
N LEU A 65 -2.75 -13.41 7.58
CA LEU A 65 -1.30 -13.47 7.48
C LEU A 65 -0.65 -13.55 8.88
N PRO A 66 0.38 -14.39 9.09
CA PRO A 66 1.09 -14.44 10.37
C PRO A 66 1.71 -13.09 10.75
N GLU A 67 1.91 -12.88 12.04
CA GLU A 67 2.72 -11.75 12.51
C GLU A 67 4.13 -11.83 11.92
N ARG A 68 4.66 -10.71 11.40
CA ARG A 68 5.99 -10.66 10.78
C ARG A 68 6.14 -11.61 9.59
N ALA A 69 5.04 -11.93 8.92
CA ALA A 69 5.08 -12.71 7.69
C ALA A 69 5.91 -11.99 6.62
N HIS A 70 6.86 -12.72 6.04
CA HIS A 70 7.63 -12.28 4.88
C HIS A 70 7.03 -12.90 3.62
N LEU A 71 6.64 -12.05 2.68
CA LEU A 71 5.99 -12.41 1.43
C LEU A 71 6.99 -12.17 0.29
N THR A 72 7.03 -13.07 -0.68
CA THR A 72 7.85 -12.91 -1.87
C THR A 72 6.95 -12.89 -3.09
N GLY A 73 7.05 -11.84 -3.89
CA GLY A 73 6.35 -11.74 -5.17
C GLY A 73 6.90 -12.73 -6.20
N PRO A 74 6.08 -13.21 -7.15
CA PRO A 74 4.73 -12.74 -7.45
C PRO A 74 3.65 -13.34 -6.53
N ALA A 75 2.82 -12.48 -5.93
CA ALA A 75 1.77 -12.88 -4.99
C ALA A 75 0.62 -11.86 -4.91
N ILE A 76 -0.51 -12.26 -4.32
CA ILE A 76 -1.67 -11.39 -4.05
C ILE A 76 -2.00 -11.42 -2.57
N VAL A 77 -2.30 -10.26 -2.00
CA VAL A 77 -2.88 -10.10 -0.67
C VAL A 77 -4.23 -9.42 -0.82
N GLU A 78 -5.31 -10.09 -0.43
CA GLU A 78 -6.67 -9.57 -0.44
C GLU A 78 -7.07 -9.10 0.97
N GLU A 79 -7.75 -7.97 1.04
CA GLU A 79 -8.32 -7.35 2.24
C GLU A 79 -9.75 -6.95 1.95
N PHE A 80 -10.58 -6.81 2.99
CA PHE A 80 -11.93 -6.28 2.83
C PHE A 80 -11.87 -4.86 2.23
N GLY A 81 -12.15 -4.76 0.93
CA GLY A 81 -12.15 -3.52 0.16
C GLY A 81 -10.85 -3.17 -0.55
N ALA A 82 -9.82 -4.02 -0.50
CA ALA A 82 -8.57 -3.80 -1.22
C ALA A 82 -7.91 -5.09 -1.70
N THR A 83 -7.21 -5.03 -2.83
CA THR A 83 -6.38 -6.12 -3.35
C THR A 83 -4.99 -5.57 -3.65
N THR A 84 -3.97 -6.10 -2.98
CA THR A 84 -2.58 -5.71 -3.17
C THR A 84 -1.85 -6.81 -3.95
N VAL A 85 -1.25 -6.44 -5.07
CA VAL A 85 -0.40 -7.34 -5.86
C VAL A 85 1.06 -7.07 -5.51
N LEU A 86 1.81 -8.13 -5.23
CA LEU A 86 3.27 -8.10 -5.11
C LEU A 86 3.83 -8.59 -6.44
N PRO A 87 4.41 -7.73 -7.30
CA PRO A 87 5.01 -8.16 -8.56
C PRO A 87 6.29 -9.00 -8.35
N PRO A 88 6.82 -9.66 -9.39
CA PRO A 88 8.12 -10.31 -9.32
C PRO A 88 9.23 -9.34 -8.86
N GLY A 89 10.10 -9.80 -7.95
CA GLY A 89 11.19 -8.99 -7.38
C GLY A 89 10.74 -8.02 -6.28
N TRP A 90 9.52 -8.15 -5.77
CA TRP A 90 9.05 -7.44 -4.58
C TRP A 90 8.99 -8.36 -3.37
N ILE A 91 9.22 -7.77 -2.21
CA ILE A 91 9.14 -8.41 -0.90
C ILE A 91 8.10 -7.65 -0.10
N GLY A 92 7.24 -8.38 0.61
CA GLY A 92 6.29 -7.82 1.57
C GLY A 92 6.62 -8.24 2.99
N GLU A 93 6.37 -7.37 3.96
CA GLU A 93 6.47 -7.70 5.38
C GLU A 93 5.27 -7.16 6.15
N ILE A 94 4.68 -7.98 7.02
CA ILE A 94 3.68 -7.53 8.00
C ILE A 94 4.38 -7.01 9.26
N ASP A 95 4.26 -5.72 9.54
CA ASP A 95 4.87 -5.15 10.76
C ASP A 95 4.09 -5.51 12.04
N GLU A 96 4.61 -5.09 13.20
CA GLU A 96 4.02 -5.41 14.50
C GLU A 96 2.61 -4.82 14.73
N HIS A 97 2.20 -3.86 13.90
CA HIS A 97 0.87 -3.24 13.92
C HIS A 97 0.00 -3.76 12.77
N GLY A 98 0.48 -4.74 12.01
CA GLY A 98 -0.25 -5.37 10.92
C GLY A 98 -0.11 -4.65 9.59
N SER A 99 0.70 -3.59 9.48
CA SER A 99 0.87 -2.86 8.21
C SER A 99 1.67 -3.70 7.22
N LEU A 100 1.21 -3.80 5.97
CA LEU A 100 1.97 -4.45 4.90
C LEU A 100 2.95 -3.45 4.29
N ARG A 101 4.24 -3.71 4.45
CA ARG A 101 5.32 -2.92 3.85
C ARG A 101 5.84 -3.64 2.63
N LEU A 102 5.95 -2.93 1.52
CA LEU A 102 6.45 -3.49 0.27
C LEU A 102 7.79 -2.85 -0.07
N GLU A 103 8.78 -3.68 -0.39
CA GLU A 103 10.09 -3.26 -0.82
C GLU A 103 10.45 -3.97 -2.12
N ARG A 104 11.10 -3.26 -3.04
CA ARG A 104 11.65 -3.86 -4.24
C ARG A 104 13.02 -4.42 -3.94
N GLU A 105 13.25 -5.69 -4.23
CA GLU A 105 14.58 -6.27 -4.17
C GLU A 105 15.45 -5.58 -5.24
N ALA A 106 16.53 -4.91 -4.82
CA ALA A 106 17.42 -4.22 -5.73
C ALA A 106 18.04 -5.23 -6.71
N ALA A 107 17.66 -5.14 -7.99
CA ALA A 107 18.11 -6.07 -9.00
C ALA A 107 19.65 -6.07 -9.13
N ALA A 108 20.27 -7.19 -8.81
CA ALA A 108 21.60 -7.51 -9.31
C ALA A 108 21.46 -7.91 -10.78
N ASP A 109 22.02 -7.08 -11.66
CA ASP A 109 22.07 -7.19 -13.12
C ASP A 109 20.89 -6.57 -13.89
N ARG A 110 21.26 -5.63 -14.77
CA ARG A 110 20.38 -4.74 -15.50
C ARG A 110 20.38 -5.17 -16.96
N SER A 111 19.44 -6.03 -17.33
CA SER A 111 18.89 -6.06 -18.69
C SER A 111 17.43 -5.59 -18.59
N ASP A 112 17.21 -4.31 -18.87
CA ASP A 112 15.96 -3.52 -18.76
C ASP A 112 14.63 -4.29 -18.80
N PRO A 113 13.67 -3.98 -17.90
CA PRO A 113 12.26 -3.87 -18.26
C PRO A 113 11.89 -2.40 -18.56
N PRO A 114 11.00 -2.14 -19.54
CA PRO A 114 10.61 -0.80 -19.93
C PRO A 114 9.90 -0.10 -18.76
N ASP A 115 10.21 1.19 -18.59
CA ASP A 115 9.49 2.16 -17.75
C ASP A 115 9.77 2.08 -16.24
N ALA A 116 11.05 2.26 -15.88
CA ALA A 116 11.52 2.48 -14.51
C ALA A 116 11.27 3.90 -13.95
N ASP A 117 10.32 4.67 -14.54
CA ASP A 117 9.98 6.03 -14.10
C ASP A 117 8.63 6.10 -13.34
N LEU A 118 8.02 4.95 -13.02
CA LEU A 118 6.95 4.86 -12.02
C LEU A 118 7.55 4.90 -10.62
N ALA A 119 8.19 6.03 -10.31
CA ALA A 119 8.51 6.42 -8.95
C ALA A 119 7.18 6.49 -8.17
N LEU A 120 7.17 5.83 -7.02
CA LEU A 120 6.07 5.71 -6.08
C LEU A 120 5.69 7.07 -5.49
N GLU A 121 5.06 7.92 -6.29
CA GLU A 121 4.22 9.03 -5.86
C GLU A 121 2.82 8.79 -6.48
N GLY A 122 2.08 7.84 -5.90
CA GLY A 122 0.64 7.70 -6.18
C GLY A 122 0.26 7.01 -7.50
N THR A 123 1.02 6.05 -8.01
CA THR A 123 0.55 5.21 -9.12
C THR A 123 -0.50 4.21 -8.64
N GLU A 124 -1.72 4.34 -9.15
CA GLU A 124 -2.77 3.34 -8.99
C GLU A 124 -2.47 2.16 -9.92
N LEU A 125 -2.11 0.99 -9.37
CA LEU A 125 -1.99 -0.24 -10.14
C LEU A 125 -3.42 -0.75 -10.41
N ALA A 126 -3.89 -0.61 -11.65
CA ALA A 126 -5.22 -1.06 -12.03
C ALA A 126 -5.22 -2.58 -12.15
N ILE A 127 -6.01 -3.23 -11.29
CA ILE A 127 -6.25 -4.67 -11.33
C ILE A 127 -7.56 -4.86 -12.12
N THR A 128 -7.46 -5.26 -13.39
CA THR A 128 -8.64 -5.57 -14.20
C THR A 128 -8.89 -7.07 -14.22
N GLY A 129 -10.09 -7.47 -13.81
CA GLY A 129 -10.58 -8.84 -13.91
C GLY A 129 -11.37 -9.04 -15.20
N ASP A 130 -11.09 -10.12 -15.91
CA ASP A 130 -11.88 -10.63 -17.03
C ASP A 130 -13.00 -11.58 -16.54
N GLU A 131 -14.00 -11.87 -17.39
CA GLU A 131 -15.16 -12.71 -17.04
C GLU A 131 -14.79 -14.18 -16.71
N ASP A 132 -13.64 -14.66 -17.17
CA ASP A 132 -13.06 -15.97 -16.83
C ASP A 132 -12.22 -15.94 -15.53
N GLY A 133 -12.23 -14.81 -14.79
CA GLY A 133 -11.48 -14.65 -13.54
C GLY A 133 -9.99 -14.38 -13.73
N THR A 134 -9.56 -14.07 -14.96
CA THR A 134 -8.17 -13.70 -15.25
C THR A 134 -7.92 -12.27 -14.80
N ILE A 135 -6.91 -12.07 -13.94
CA ILE A 135 -6.53 -10.75 -13.48
C ILE A 135 -5.32 -10.25 -14.27
N HIS A 136 -5.46 -9.05 -14.83
CA HIS A 136 -4.38 -8.30 -15.44
C HIS A 136 -3.99 -7.15 -14.52
N ALA A 137 -2.72 -7.13 -14.10
CA ALA A 137 -2.14 -5.98 -13.42
C ALA A 137 -1.55 -5.05 -14.48
N VAL A 138 -2.11 -3.85 -14.60
CA VAL A 138 -1.67 -2.83 -15.56
C VAL A 138 -1.21 -1.61 -14.76
N ALA A 139 -0.01 -1.13 -15.04
CA ALA A 139 0.42 0.19 -14.60
C ALA A 139 0.04 1.19 -15.71
N ASP A 140 -0.60 2.30 -15.35
CA ASP A 140 -0.96 3.38 -16.28
C ASP A 140 0.29 4.16 -16.75
#